data_AF-A0A6P1IJ88-F1
#
_entry.id   AF-A0A6P1IJ88-F1
#
_cell.length_a   1.000
_cell.length_b   1.000
_cell.length_c   1.000
_cell.angle_alpha   90.00
_cell.angle_beta   90.00
_cell.angle_gamma   90.00
#
_symmetry.space_group_name_H-M   'P 1'
#
loop_
_entity.id
_entity.type
_entity.pdbx_description
1 polymer ?
#
loop_
_entity_poly.entity_id
_entity_poly.type
_entity_poly.pdbx_seq_one_letter_code
_entity_poly.pdbx_strand_id
1 'polypeptide(L)'
;MTFATTSHPWIDSLQVELDALEAALVRGDAPAVELASAAMQRVLQQAPKSVAMAPPGSDQQHALLTAAERFARLRQAVLRANAQSQRAVSSLLPQHTQQPTYGRQVGAPSMGGAGRAFLSA
;
A
#
# COMPACT_ATOMS: atom_id res chain seq x y z
N MET A 1 20.10 38.57 -6.32
CA MET A 1 21.02 37.92 -5.37
C MET A 1 20.59 36.46 -5.25
N THR A 2 21.29 35.55 -5.90
CA THR A 2 21.00 34.10 -5.86
C THR A 2 21.64 33.53 -4.59
N PHE A 3 20.83 33.24 -3.58
CA PHE A 3 21.27 32.44 -2.44
C PHE A 3 21.64 31.06 -2.98
N ALA A 4 22.94 30.77 -3.05
CA ALA A 4 23.41 29.42 -3.27
C ALA A 4 23.06 28.63 -2.00
N THR A 5 21.86 28.06 -1.98
CA THR A 5 21.42 27.12 -0.96
C THR A 5 22.32 25.90 -1.12
N THR A 6 23.32 25.75 -0.26
CA THR A 6 24.15 24.54 -0.22
C THR A 6 23.30 23.41 0.36
N SER A 7 22.38 22.91 -0.45
CA SER A 7 21.61 21.71 -0.14
C SER A 7 22.60 20.56 0.00
N HIS A 8 22.41 19.72 1.02
CA HIS A 8 23.30 18.61 1.26
C HIS A 8 23.12 17.59 0.13
N PRO A 9 24.18 17.11 -0.52
CA PRO A 9 24.08 16.30 -1.76
C PRO A 9 23.21 15.05 -1.60
N TRP A 10 23.16 14.48 -0.39
CA TRP A 10 22.27 13.37 -0.05
C TRP A 10 20.77 13.74 -0.09
N ILE A 11 20.40 14.96 0.32
CA ILE A 11 19.01 15.44 0.28
C ILE A 11 18.55 15.63 -1.16
N ASP A 12 19.43 16.16 -2.02
CA ASP A 12 19.14 16.30 -3.44
C ASP A 12 18.92 14.94 -4.10
N SER A 13 19.79 13.96 -3.81
CA SER A 13 19.60 12.57 -4.26
C SER A 13 18.27 11.98 -3.78
N LEU A 14 17.87 12.27 -2.54
CA LEU A 14 16.61 11.79 -1.99
C LEU A 14 15.39 12.41 -2.68
N GLN A 15 15.46 13.68 -3.05
CA GLN A 15 14.39 14.35 -3.82
C GLN A 15 14.26 13.79 -5.23
N VAL A 16 15.38 13.54 -5.92
CA VAL A 16 15.39 12.95 -7.26
C VAL A 16 14.74 11.55 -7.26
N GLU A 17 15.07 10.71 -6.29
CA GLU A 17 14.47 9.37 -6.19
C GLU A 17 12.98 9.43 -5.84
N LEU A 18 12.56 10.39 -5.01
CA LEU A 18 11.14 10.63 -4.73
C LEU A 18 10.35 11.05 -5.98
N ASP A 19 10.92 11.94 -6.79
CA ASP A 19 10.30 12.38 -8.06
C ASP A 19 10.23 11.22 -9.06
N ALA A 20 11.26 10.38 -9.14
CA ALA A 20 11.28 9.18 -9.98
C ALA A 20 10.21 8.17 -9.55
N LEU A 21 10.05 7.94 -8.24
CA LEU A 21 9.02 7.08 -7.68
C LEU A 21 7.62 7.63 -7.94
N GLU A 22 7.41 8.94 -7.78
CA GLU A 22 6.15 9.61 -8.11
C GLU A 22 5.80 9.44 -9.60
N ALA A 23 6.76 9.69 -10.49
CA ALA A 23 6.56 9.53 -11.93
C ALA A 23 6.28 8.06 -12.33
N ALA A 24 6.89 7.09 -11.66
CA ALA A 24 6.60 5.67 -11.89
C ALA A 24 5.18 5.30 -11.42
N LEU A 25 4.75 5.81 -10.26
CA LEU A 25 3.42 5.58 -9.70
C LEU A 25 2.32 6.23 -10.56
N VAL A 26 2.53 7.45 -11.04
CA VAL A 26 1.58 8.12 -11.96
C VAL A 26 1.45 7.36 -13.28
N ARG A 27 2.54 6.77 -13.78
CA ARG A 27 2.51 5.96 -15.00
C ARG A 27 1.90 4.57 -14.81
N GLY A 28 1.69 4.12 -13.57
CA GLY A 28 1.21 2.76 -13.28
C GLY A 28 2.20 1.66 -13.66
N ASP A 29 3.49 1.99 -13.76
CA ASP A 29 4.54 1.08 -14.21
C ASP A 29 5.13 0.32 -13.01
N ALA A 30 4.61 -0.88 -12.75
CA ALA A 30 5.01 -1.71 -11.61
C ALA A 30 6.53 -1.99 -11.54
N PRO A 31 7.22 -2.44 -12.62
CA PRO A 31 8.67 -2.65 -12.54
C PRO A 31 9.44 -1.34 -12.34
N ALA A 32 8.99 -0.22 -12.90
CA ALA A 32 9.61 1.07 -12.62
C ALA A 32 9.44 1.51 -11.16
N VAL A 33 8.30 1.21 -10.54
CA VAL A 33 8.05 1.47 -9.11
C VAL A 33 8.97 0.64 -8.23
N GLU A 34 9.20 -0.63 -8.55
CA GLU A 34 10.14 -1.49 -7.81
C GLU A 34 11.58 -0.96 -7.91
N LEU A 35 12.01 -0.59 -9.11
CA LEU A 35 13.34 -0.02 -9.34
C LEU A 35 13.54 1.30 -8.57
N ALA A 36 12.57 2.21 -8.66
CA ALA A 36 12.60 3.48 -7.93
C ALA A 36 12.57 3.27 -6.40
N SER A 37 11.81 2.27 -5.93
CA SER A 37 11.77 1.91 -4.51
C SER A 37 13.11 1.36 -4.01
N ALA A 38 13.77 0.52 -4.81
CA ALA A 38 15.09 -0.02 -4.49
C ALA A 38 16.17 1.07 -4.51
N ALA A 39 16.10 2.01 -5.45
CA ALA A 39 17.01 3.15 -5.53
C ALA A 39 16.83 4.10 -4.33
N MET A 40 15.59 4.45 -3.98
CA MET A 40 15.26 5.21 -2.77
C MET A 40 15.77 4.51 -1.50
N GLN A 41 15.62 3.18 -1.38
CA GLN A 41 16.14 2.43 -0.25
C GLN A 41 17.67 2.51 -0.14
N ARG A 42 18.40 2.47 -1.25
CA ARG A 42 19.87 2.66 -1.25
C ARG A 42 20.26 4.05 -0.77
N VAL A 43 19.56 5.09 -1.23
CA VAL A 43 19.81 6.47 -0.76
C VAL A 43 19.54 6.62 0.73
N LEU A 44 18.49 5.98 1.25
CA LEU A 44 18.20 5.96 2.69
C LEU A 44 19.25 5.17 3.49
N GLN A 45 19.81 4.09 2.96
CA GLN A 45 20.90 3.35 3.60
C GLN A 45 22.22 4.14 3.61
N GLN A 46 22.42 4.99 2.61
CA GLN A 46 23.56 5.91 2.53
C GLN A 46 23.35 7.18 3.38
N ALA A 47 22.26 7.26 4.14
CA ALA A 47 22.00 8.40 5.01
C ALA A 47 23.15 8.58 6.03
N PRO A 48 23.68 9.80 6.18
CA PRO A 48 24.69 10.07 7.19
C PRO A 48 24.14 9.79 8.59
N LYS A 49 24.88 9.03 9.41
CA LYS A 49 24.52 8.77 10.82
C LYS A 49 24.35 10.03 11.66
N SER A 50 25.09 11.08 11.30
CA SER A 50 24.93 12.42 11.82
C SER A 50 25.00 13.39 10.64
N VAL A 51 23.87 13.90 10.20
CA VAL A 51 23.89 15.13 9.41
C VAL A 51 24.16 16.24 10.43
N ALA A 52 25.21 17.04 10.21
CA ALA A 52 25.32 18.34 10.88
C ALA A 52 24.15 19.18 10.35
N MET A 53 22.97 18.98 10.93
CA MET A 53 21.75 19.69 10.56
C MET A 53 22.08 21.16 10.74
N ALA A 54 21.96 21.93 9.65
CA ALA A 54 22.00 23.38 9.71
C ALA A 54 21.01 23.87 10.79
N PRO A 55 21.26 25.04 11.42
CA PRO A 55 20.47 25.55 12.54
C PRO A 55 18.96 25.49 12.28
N PRO A 56 18.14 25.35 13.34
CA PRO A 56 16.69 25.26 13.21
C PRO A 56 16.14 26.45 12.42
N GLY A 57 15.31 26.17 11.42
CA GLY A 57 14.81 27.17 10.45
C GLY A 57 15.67 27.33 9.19
N SER A 58 16.70 26.50 9.00
CA SER A 58 17.45 26.44 7.75
C SER A 58 16.61 25.87 6.59
N ASP A 59 16.88 26.36 5.37
CA ASP A 59 16.27 25.84 4.13
C ASP A 59 16.46 24.33 3.99
N GLN A 60 17.56 23.79 4.51
CA GLN A 60 17.85 22.36 4.53
C GLN A 60 16.86 21.57 5.40
N GLN A 61 16.51 22.09 6.59
CA GLN A 61 15.51 21.47 7.44
C GLN A 61 14.13 21.53 6.78
N HIS A 62 13.79 22.65 6.15
CA HIS A 62 12.53 22.79 5.43
C HIS A 62 12.43 21.79 4.27
N ALA A 63 13.48 21.69 3.44
CA ALA A 63 13.54 20.75 2.33
C ALA A 63 13.40 19.28 2.78
N LEU A 64 14.01 18.92 3.92
CA LEU A 64 13.87 17.58 4.49
C LEU A 64 12.46 17.31 5.00
N LEU A 65 11.84 18.26 5.71
CA LEU A 65 10.46 18.13 6.18
C LEU A 65 9.48 18.03 5.01
N THR A 66 9.65 18.86 3.97
CA THR A 66 8.85 18.79 2.75
C THR A 66 9.01 17.43 2.06
N ALA A 67 10.23 16.91 1.95
CA ALA A 67 10.48 15.58 1.38
C ALA A 67 9.80 14.47 2.20
N ALA A 68 9.87 14.53 3.54
CA ALA A 68 9.22 13.59 4.43
C ALA A 68 7.69 13.64 4.31
N GLU A 69 7.09 14.83 4.20
CA GLU A 69 5.66 14.99 3.97
C GLU A 69 5.22 14.40 2.62
N ARG A 70 5.98 14.68 1.54
CA ARG A 70 5.72 14.10 0.21
C ARG A 70 5.76 12.58 0.26
N PHE A 71 6.78 12.00 0.92
CA PHE A 71 6.89 10.57 1.11
C PHE A 71 5.69 9.97 1.87
N ALA A 72 5.25 10.61 2.95
CA ALA A 72 4.10 10.16 3.72
C ALA A 72 2.80 10.16 2.89
N ARG A 73 2.58 11.22 2.10
CA ARG A 73 1.44 11.31 1.18
C ARG A 73 1.49 10.22 0.11
N LEU A 74 2.67 9.99 -0.47
CA LEU A 74 2.87 8.96 -1.50
C LEU A 74 2.57 7.55 -0.94
N ARG A 75 3.07 7.25 0.25
CA ARG A 75 2.77 5.99 0.96
C ARG A 75 1.26 5.81 1.18
N GLN A 76 0.55 6.85 1.59
CA GLN A 76 -0.90 6.79 1.77
C GLN A 76 -1.64 6.55 0.45
N ALA A 77 -1.20 7.18 -0.65
CA ALA A 77 -1.78 6.98 -1.97
C ALA A 77 -1.60 5.53 -2.45
N VAL A 78 -0.39 4.97 -2.30
CA VAL A 78 -0.09 3.57 -2.66
C VAL A 78 -0.94 2.59 -1.85
N LEU A 79 -1.08 2.80 -0.53
CA LEU A 79 -1.92 1.94 0.31
C LEU A 79 -3.40 1.98 -0.11
N ARG A 80 -3.91 3.15 -0.50
CA ARG A 80 -5.28 3.28 -1.02
C ARG A 80 -5.45 2.56 -2.36
N ALA A 81 -4.51 2.72 -3.28
CA ALA A 81 -4.53 2.03 -4.57
C ALA A 81 -4.46 0.50 -4.42
N ASN A 82 -3.66 0.01 -3.46
CA ASN A 82 -3.60 -1.41 -3.12
C ASN A 82 -4.93 -1.91 -2.57
N ALA A 83 -5.54 -1.18 -1.62
CA ALA A 83 -6.84 -1.54 -1.05
C ALA A 83 -7.99 -1.50 -2.09
N GLN A 84 -7.90 -0.63 -3.10
CA GLN A 84 -8.81 -0.62 -4.24
C GLN A 84 -8.60 -1.83 -5.15
N SER A 85 -7.34 -2.17 -5.43
CA SER A 85 -6.98 -3.35 -6.23
C SER A 85 -7.44 -4.65 -5.57
N GLN A 86 -7.23 -4.81 -4.26
CA GLN A 86 -7.74 -5.95 -3.50
C GLN A 86 -9.26 -6.06 -3.57
N ARG A 87 -9.97 -4.92 -3.46
CA ARG A 87 -11.43 -4.89 -3.61
C ARG A 87 -11.88 -5.29 -5.02
N ALA A 88 -11.23 -4.79 -6.06
CA ALA A 88 -11.52 -5.17 -7.44
C ALA A 88 -11.28 -6.66 -7.72
N VAL A 89 -10.17 -7.22 -7.21
CA VAL A 89 -9.91 -8.66 -7.29
C VAL A 89 -10.98 -9.45 -6.54
N SER A 90 -11.35 -9.02 -5.34
CA SER A 90 -12.40 -9.69 -4.55
C SER A 90 -13.77 -9.66 -5.22
N SER A 91 -14.10 -8.60 -5.98
CA SER A 91 -15.36 -8.53 -6.73
C SER A 91 -15.32 -9.33 -8.04
N LEU A 92 -14.14 -9.51 -8.65
CA LEU A 92 -13.96 -10.30 -9.86
C LEU A 92 -13.83 -11.81 -9.59
N LEU A 93 -13.35 -12.20 -8.40
CA LEU A 93 -13.23 -13.60 -7.97
C LEU A 93 -14.12 -13.95 -6.76
N PRO A 94 -15.45 -13.79 -6.86
CA PRO A 94 -16.36 -14.04 -5.73
C PRO A 94 -16.43 -15.53 -5.32
N GLN A 95 -15.89 -16.45 -6.13
CA GLN A 95 -16.04 -17.90 -5.94
C GLN A 95 -15.01 -18.57 -5.01
N HIS A 96 -13.92 -17.90 -4.63
CA HIS A 96 -12.89 -18.52 -3.76
C HIS A 96 -13.13 -18.31 -2.26
N THR A 97 -13.99 -17.36 -1.87
CA THR A 97 -14.32 -17.09 -0.46
C THR A 97 -15.74 -17.52 -0.08
N GLN A 98 -16.55 -17.98 -1.03
CA GLN A 98 -17.83 -18.61 -0.73
C GLN A 98 -17.59 -20.05 -0.31
N GLN A 99 -17.56 -20.29 1.01
CA GLN A 99 -17.99 -21.59 1.54
C GLN A 99 -19.26 -22.01 0.80
N PRO A 100 -19.35 -23.24 0.28
CA PRO A 100 -20.54 -23.69 -0.41
C PRO A 100 -21.71 -23.70 0.58
N THR A 101 -22.57 -22.68 0.51
CA THR A 101 -23.84 -22.64 1.26
C THR A 101 -24.75 -23.80 0.88
N TYR A 102 -24.43 -24.54 -0.18
CA TYR A 102 -25.09 -25.78 -0.57
C TYR A 102 -24.09 -26.95 -0.70
N GLY A 103 -23.44 -27.27 0.42
CA GLY A 103 -22.87 -28.60 0.62
C GLY A 103 -23.97 -29.66 0.73
N ARG A 104 -24.44 -30.14 -0.43
CA ARG A 104 -24.71 -31.55 -0.74
C ARG A 104 -25.01 -32.47 0.47
N GLN A 105 -26.27 -32.57 0.90
CA GLN A 105 -26.78 -33.78 1.55
C GLN A 105 -27.62 -34.58 0.53
N VAL A 106 -26.89 -35.26 -0.35
CA VAL A 106 -27.42 -36.37 -1.15
C VAL A 106 -27.37 -37.59 -0.25
N GLY A 107 -28.53 -38.05 0.23
CA GLY A 107 -28.60 -39.24 1.08
C GLY A 107 -29.93 -39.37 1.80
N ALA A 108 -31.01 -39.58 1.05
CA ALA A 108 -32.21 -40.20 1.61
C ALA A 108 -31.92 -41.66 1.97
N PRO A 109 -32.37 -42.14 3.14
CA PRO A 109 -32.85 -43.50 3.26
C PRO A 109 -34.34 -43.47 3.59
N SER A 110 -35.12 -44.02 2.66
CA SER A 110 -36.45 -44.57 2.90
C SER A 110 -36.40 -45.58 4.06
N MET A 111 -37.13 -45.36 5.15
CA MET A 111 -37.91 -46.39 5.87
C MET A 111 -38.53 -45.85 7.17
N GLY A 112 -39.85 -46.04 7.31
CA GLY A 112 -40.45 -46.46 8.58
C GLY A 112 -41.23 -45.41 9.39
N GLY A 113 -42.55 -45.52 9.37
CA GLY A 113 -43.37 -45.19 10.55
C GLY A 113 -44.51 -44.22 10.35
N ALA A 114 -45.65 -44.72 9.86
CA ALA A 114 -46.95 -44.09 10.06
C ALA A 114 -47.29 -44.03 11.57
N GLY A 115 -47.65 -42.86 12.09
CA GLY A 115 -47.91 -42.67 13.53
C GLY A 115 -48.72 -41.42 13.84
N ARG A 116 -50.01 -41.49 13.48
CA ARG A 116 -51.19 -40.81 14.05
C ARG A 116 -50.94 -39.98 15.33
N ALA A 117 -51.38 -38.72 15.34
CA ALA A 117 -52.17 -38.13 16.43
C ALA A 117 -52.67 -36.72 16.05
N PHE A 118 -53.86 -36.65 15.46
CA PHE A 118 -54.71 -35.47 15.55
C PHE A 118 -55.48 -35.54 16.88
N LEU A 119 -55.46 -34.44 17.65
CA LEU A 119 -56.45 -34.00 18.66
C LEU A 119 -56.73 -34.91 19.88
N SER A 120 -56.24 -34.48 21.06
CA SER A 120 -57.01 -34.46 22.33
C SER A 120 -56.21 -33.84 23.50
N ALA A 121 -56.65 -32.67 23.97
CA ALA A 121 -56.82 -32.25 25.37
C ALA A 121 -57.14 -30.75 25.41
#